data_AF-A0A7H4LAQ2-F1
#
_entry.id   AF-A0A7H4LAQ2-F1
#
_cell.length_a   1.000
_cell.length_b   1.000
_cell.length_c   1.000
_cell.angle_alpha   90.00
_cell.angle_beta   90.00
_cell.angle_gamma   90.00
#
_symmetry.space_group_name_H-M   'P 1'
#
loop_
_entity.id
_entity.type
_entity.pdbx_description
1 polymer ?
#
loop_
_entity_poly.entity_id
_entity_poly.type
_entity_poly.pdbx_seq_one_letter_code
_entity_poly.pdbx_strand_id
1 'polypeptide(L)'
;MCVFLPDARDGLWRLIDMIAFDPEFLRKHLPRSDVEVGDFRLPKFKVSFGMTMNGILRGMGLKEAFEPGKADLSDMTEDGARESRRLEQVVHRAIIEVNEEGTEATAATMVDTCLCTSQEAAPPPPPPPLHADFVADHPFAFFVIEEVSGAILFAGHVLDPTIK
;
A
#
# COMPACT_ATOMS: atom_id res chain seq x y z
N MET A 1 3.27 -2.57 5.92
CA MET A 1 2.65 -1.53 5.04
C MET A 1 3.77 -0.64 4.52
N CYS A 2 3.70 -0.24 3.26
CA CYS A 2 4.66 0.68 2.65
C CYS A 2 3.95 1.96 2.23
N VAL A 3 4.52 3.12 2.55
CA VAL A 3 4.01 4.44 2.16
C VAL A 3 4.95 5.05 1.14
N PHE A 4 4.39 5.50 0.02
CA PHE A 4 5.11 6.16 -1.06
C PHE A 4 4.71 7.64 -1.06
N LEU A 5 5.65 8.47 -0.63
CA LEU A 5 5.50 9.92 -0.52
C LEU A 5 6.27 10.58 -1.68
N PRO A 6 5.60 11.27 -2.63
CA PRO A 6 6.28 12.08 -3.64
C PRO A 6 7.06 13.23 -3.00
N ASP A 7 8.13 13.72 -3.64
CA ASP A 7 8.82 14.93 -3.13
C ASP A 7 7.99 16.20 -3.36
N ALA A 8 7.22 16.24 -4.46
CA ALA A 8 6.35 17.36 -4.80
C ALA A 8 4.98 17.21 -4.15
N ARG A 9 4.44 18.29 -3.57
CA ARG A 9 3.16 18.27 -2.84
C ARG A 9 1.95 17.85 -3.70
N ASP A 10 2.02 18.04 -5.02
CA ASP A 10 1.01 17.65 -6.01
C ASP A 10 1.44 16.44 -6.86
N GLY A 11 2.53 15.76 -6.47
CA GLY A 11 3.18 14.70 -7.23
C GLY A 11 2.48 13.34 -7.23
N LEU A 12 1.41 13.17 -6.44
CA LEU A 12 0.75 11.87 -6.23
C LEU A 12 0.27 11.22 -7.54
N TRP A 13 -0.35 11.98 -8.43
CA TRP A 13 -0.88 11.42 -9.68
C TRP A 13 0.23 10.90 -10.59
N ARG A 14 1.34 11.64 -10.67
CA ARG A 14 2.53 11.19 -11.39
C ARG A 14 3.12 9.92 -10.78
N LEU A 15 3.12 9.81 -9.46
CA LEU A 15 3.55 8.58 -8.77
C LEU A 15 2.64 7.40 -9.12
N ILE A 16 1.31 7.59 -9.11
CA ILE A 16 0.35 6.55 -9.48
C ILE A 16 0.55 6.11 -10.94
N ASP A 17 0.76 7.03 -11.87
CA ASP A 17 1.03 6.71 -13.27
C ASP A 17 2.32 5.88 -13.42
N MET A 18 3.38 6.20 -12.67
CA MET A 18 4.62 5.41 -12.68
C MET A 18 4.39 3.98 -12.16
N ILE A 19 3.61 3.83 -11.08
CA ILE A 19 3.25 2.52 -10.52
C ILE A 19 2.40 1.72 -11.52
N ALA A 20 1.44 2.37 -12.19
CA ALA A 20 0.57 1.71 -13.16
C ALA A 20 1.33 1.29 -14.43
N PHE A 21 2.37 2.04 -14.82
CA PHE A 21 3.15 1.78 -16.02
C PHE A 21 4.19 0.65 -15.85
N ASP A 22 4.81 0.53 -14.67
CA ASP A 22 5.83 -0.50 -14.38
C ASP A 22 5.34 -1.49 -13.30
N PRO A 23 4.96 -2.73 -13.67
CA PRO A 23 4.53 -3.76 -12.72
C PRO A 23 5.55 -4.09 -11.64
N GLU A 24 6.85 -3.88 -11.91
CA GLU A 24 7.93 -4.14 -10.97
C GLU A 24 8.26 -2.91 -10.09
N PHE A 25 7.57 -1.78 -10.29
CA PHE A 25 7.87 -0.52 -9.61
C PHE A 25 7.89 -0.70 -8.10
N LEU A 26 6.85 -1.33 -7.53
CA LEU A 26 6.76 -1.55 -6.09
C LEU A 26 7.97 -2.34 -5.60
N ARG A 27 8.24 -3.51 -6.21
CA ARG A 27 9.36 -4.39 -5.80
C ARG A 27 10.73 -3.73 -5.92
N LYS A 28 10.93 -2.86 -6.90
CA LYS A 28 12.17 -2.08 -7.08
C LYS A 28 12.37 -1.01 -6.00
N HIS A 29 11.27 -0.48 -5.44
CA HIS A 29 11.27 0.64 -4.50
C HIS A 29 10.83 0.26 -3.08
N LEU A 30 10.75 -1.05 -2.76
CA LEU A 30 10.60 -1.49 -1.38
C LEU A 30 11.90 -1.26 -0.61
N PRO A 31 11.83 -0.73 0.62
CA PRO A 31 13.01 -0.59 1.48
C PRO A 31 13.63 -1.96 1.75
N ARG A 32 14.96 -2.03 1.72
CA ARG A 32 15.73 -3.29 1.91
C ARG A 32 16.40 -3.40 3.26
N SER A 33 16.50 -2.28 3.97
CA SER A 33 17.18 -2.16 5.26
C SER A 33 16.62 -0.96 6.00
N ASP A 34 16.69 -1.02 7.32
CA ASP A 34 16.38 0.12 8.17
C ASP A 34 17.44 1.21 8.03
N VAL A 35 17.02 2.46 8.14
CA VAL A 35 17.89 3.64 8.08
C VAL A 35 17.52 4.57 9.23
N GLU A 36 18.52 5.28 9.76
CA GLU A 36 18.25 6.38 10.69
C GLU A 36 17.52 7.49 9.93
N VAL A 37 16.34 7.86 10.42
CA VAL A 37 15.53 8.95 9.89
C VAL A 37 15.63 10.16 10.81
N GLY A 38 15.60 11.36 10.22
CA GLY A 38 15.52 12.59 10.98
C GLY A 38 14.09 12.80 11.49
N ASP A 39 13.38 13.73 10.87
CA ASP A 39 11.98 13.99 11.17
C ASP A 39 11.07 12.92 10.53
N PHE A 40 10.32 12.19 11.36
CA PHE A 40 9.39 11.16 10.91
C PHE A 40 7.96 11.52 11.31
N ARG A 41 7.12 11.81 10.33
CA ARG A 41 5.69 12.11 10.51
C ARG A 41 4.84 11.33 9.52
N LEU A 42 3.97 10.46 10.04
CA LEU A 42 2.90 9.80 9.32
C LEU A 42 1.57 10.13 10.01
N PRO A 43 0.58 10.73 9.33
CA PRO A 43 -0.70 11.03 9.96
C PRO A 43 -1.48 9.74 10.26
N LYS A 44 -2.27 9.76 11.33
CA LYS A 44 -3.34 8.77 11.50
C LYS A 44 -4.39 8.99 10.44
N PHE A 45 -4.96 7.92 9.91
CA PHE A 45 -6.07 8.03 8.97
C PHE A 45 -6.98 6.80 9.04
N LYS A 46 -8.22 6.99 8.65
CA LYS A 46 -9.18 5.90 8.43
C LYS A 46 -9.82 6.13 7.07
N VAL A 47 -9.64 5.19 6.16
CA VAL A 47 -10.22 5.25 4.82
C VAL A 47 -11.19 4.10 4.67
N SER A 48 -12.43 4.43 4.33
CA SER A 48 -13.44 3.46 3.94
C SER A 48 -13.74 3.61 2.44
N PHE A 49 -13.79 2.49 1.76
CA PHE A 49 -14.11 2.41 0.34
C PHE A 49 -15.21 1.39 0.11
N GLY A 50 -16.17 1.73 -0.75
CA GLY A 50 -17.25 0.84 -1.11
C GLY A 50 -17.78 1.18 -2.49
N MET A 51 -17.78 0.22 -3.40
CA MET A 51 -18.25 0.45 -4.77
C MET A 51 -18.79 -0.83 -5.41
N THR A 52 -19.70 -0.63 -6.37
CA THR A 52 -20.10 -1.68 -7.32
C THR A 52 -19.14 -1.69 -8.49
N MET A 53 -18.42 -2.80 -8.66
CA MET A 53 -17.30 -2.94 -9.60
C MET A 53 -17.73 -3.23 -11.04
N ASN A 54 -19.02 -3.47 -11.30
CA ASN A 54 -19.53 -3.88 -12.61
C ASN A 54 -19.03 -2.99 -13.76
N GLY A 55 -19.10 -1.67 -13.61
CA GLY A 55 -18.68 -0.73 -14.65
C GLY A 55 -17.19 -0.84 -14.96
N ILE A 56 -16.36 -0.92 -13.92
CA ILE A 56 -14.90 -1.06 -14.04
C ILE A 56 -14.54 -2.40 -14.70
N LEU A 57 -15.10 -3.50 -14.20
CA LEU A 57 -14.82 -4.84 -14.72
C LEU A 57 -15.25 -4.97 -16.19
N ARG A 58 -16.41 -4.42 -16.58
CA ARG A 58 -16.84 -4.33 -17.97
C ARG A 58 -15.87 -3.49 -18.82
N GLY A 59 -15.41 -2.37 -18.29
CA GLY A 59 -14.41 -1.51 -18.92
C GLY A 59 -13.06 -2.20 -19.15
N MET A 60 -12.68 -3.09 -18.23
CA MET A 60 -11.48 -3.94 -18.32
C MET A 60 -11.63 -5.16 -19.25
N GLY A 61 -12.83 -5.38 -19.82
CA GLY A 61 -13.08 -6.46 -20.79
C GLY A 61 -13.96 -7.60 -20.28
N LEU A 62 -14.28 -7.66 -18.99
CA LEU A 62 -15.18 -8.67 -18.42
C LEU A 62 -16.65 -8.29 -18.71
N LYS A 63 -17.06 -8.37 -19.97
CA LYS A 63 -18.41 -7.95 -20.41
C LYS A 63 -19.42 -9.09 -20.38
N GLU A 64 -19.04 -10.22 -20.96
CA GLU A 64 -19.94 -11.38 -21.14
C GLU A 64 -20.44 -11.95 -19.82
N ALA A 65 -19.60 -11.95 -18.78
CA ALA A 65 -19.96 -12.44 -17.45
C ALA A 65 -21.19 -11.74 -16.85
N PHE A 66 -21.52 -10.53 -17.30
CA PHE A 66 -22.69 -9.77 -16.83
C PHE A 66 -23.79 -9.63 -17.89
N GLU A 67 -23.66 -10.26 -19.06
CA GLU A 67 -24.64 -10.22 -20.15
C GLU A 67 -25.57 -11.45 -20.09
N PRO A 68 -26.90 -11.26 -20.06
CA PRO A 68 -27.85 -12.37 -20.14
C PRO A 68 -27.59 -13.24 -21.37
N GLY A 69 -27.56 -14.56 -21.17
CA GLY A 69 -27.38 -15.53 -22.25
C GLY A 69 -25.97 -15.64 -22.84
N LYS A 70 -25.02 -14.79 -22.44
CA LYS A 70 -23.62 -14.87 -22.88
C LYS A 70 -22.65 -15.33 -21.79
N ALA A 71 -22.97 -15.08 -20.53
CA ALA A 71 -22.15 -15.56 -19.44
C ALA A 71 -22.18 -17.09 -19.36
N ASP A 72 -21.00 -17.71 -19.46
CA ASP A 72 -20.86 -19.14 -19.21
C ASP A 72 -20.47 -19.39 -17.76
N LEU A 73 -21.47 -19.68 -16.94
CA LEU A 73 -21.33 -20.06 -15.54
C LEU A 73 -21.90 -21.48 -15.31
N SER A 74 -21.80 -22.36 -16.30
CA SER A 74 -22.40 -23.70 -16.25
C SER A 74 -21.91 -24.56 -15.09
N ASP A 75 -20.64 -24.42 -14.72
CA ASP A 75 -20.03 -25.23 -13.67
C ASP A 75 -20.43 -24.76 -12.26
N MET A 76 -21.08 -23.60 -12.15
CA MET A 76 -21.56 -23.05 -10.88
C MET A 76 -23.01 -23.43 -10.57
N THR A 77 -23.81 -23.82 -11.58
CA THR A 77 -25.25 -24.08 -11.42
C THR A 77 -25.74 -25.23 -12.29
N GLU A 78 -26.47 -26.17 -11.71
CA GLU A 78 -27.01 -27.32 -12.45
C GLU A 78 -28.22 -26.96 -13.34
N ASP A 79 -29.01 -25.93 -12.99
CA ASP A 79 -30.31 -25.65 -13.62
C ASP A 79 -30.27 -24.76 -14.88
N GLY A 80 -30.87 -25.27 -15.97
CA GLY A 80 -30.66 -24.92 -17.38
C GLY A 80 -31.23 -23.62 -17.94
N ALA A 81 -31.49 -22.59 -17.12
CA ALA A 81 -31.88 -21.28 -17.64
C ALA A 81 -30.63 -20.46 -18.02
N ARG A 82 -30.03 -20.75 -19.20
CA ARG A 82 -28.87 -19.99 -19.74
C ARG A 82 -29.06 -18.47 -19.72
N GLU A 83 -30.29 -18.00 -19.87
CA GLU A 83 -30.67 -16.58 -19.86
C GLU A 83 -30.47 -15.90 -18.48
N SER A 84 -30.57 -16.65 -17.36
CA SER A 84 -30.46 -16.10 -16.00
C SER A 84 -29.07 -16.25 -15.39
N ARG A 85 -28.21 -17.10 -15.95
CA ARG A 85 -26.84 -17.31 -15.47
C ARG A 85 -25.96 -16.13 -15.87
N ARG A 86 -25.83 -15.14 -14.99
CA ARG A 86 -24.91 -13.99 -15.14
C ARG A 86 -24.52 -13.43 -13.79
N LEU A 87 -23.42 -12.69 -13.75
CA LEU A 87 -23.09 -11.81 -12.63
C LEU A 87 -24.06 -10.62 -12.64
N GLU A 88 -24.84 -10.48 -11.58
CA GLU A 88 -25.69 -9.30 -11.41
C GLU A 88 -24.91 -8.13 -10.84
N GLN A 89 -24.16 -8.36 -9.77
CA GLN A 89 -23.42 -7.31 -9.07
C GLN A 89 -22.16 -7.86 -8.42
N VAL A 90 -21.08 -7.10 -8.54
CA VAL A 90 -19.85 -7.31 -7.78
C VAL A 90 -19.67 -6.11 -6.87
N VAL A 91 -19.82 -6.31 -5.56
CA VAL A 91 -19.66 -5.25 -4.56
C VAL A 91 -18.34 -5.46 -3.84
N HIS A 92 -17.48 -4.44 -3.88
CA HIS A 92 -16.23 -4.43 -3.14
C HIS A 92 -16.30 -3.38 -2.04
N ARG A 93 -15.92 -3.77 -0.81
CA ARG A 93 -15.81 -2.88 0.34
C ARG A 93 -14.52 -3.16 1.07
N ALA A 94 -13.83 -2.10 1.45
CA ALA A 94 -12.55 -2.15 2.15
C ALA A 94 -12.49 -1.02 3.17
N ILE A 95 -11.90 -1.28 4.33
CA ILE A 95 -11.63 -0.29 5.35
C ILE A 95 -10.20 -0.48 5.80
N ILE A 96 -9.43 0.60 5.86
CA ILE A 96 -8.11 0.63 6.48
C ILE A 96 -8.08 1.71 7.55
N GLU A 97 -7.46 1.40 8.68
CA GLU A 97 -7.25 2.33 9.78
C GLU A 97 -5.79 2.24 10.19
N VAL A 98 -5.12 3.39 10.20
CA VAL A 98 -3.73 3.54 10.65
C VAL A 98 -3.76 4.45 11.86
N ASN A 99 -3.38 3.89 12.99
CA ASN A 99 -3.19 4.55 14.27
C ASN A 99 -1.89 4.01 14.90
N GLU A 100 -1.47 4.52 16.05
CA GLU A 100 -0.22 4.10 16.70
C GLU A 100 -0.28 2.67 17.25
N GLU A 101 -1.48 2.13 17.47
CA GLU A 101 -1.68 0.75 17.94
C GLU A 101 -1.64 -0.27 16.79
N GLY A 102 -1.98 0.17 15.56
CA GLY A 102 -2.26 -0.64 14.38
C GLY A 102 -1.04 -1.24 13.67
N THR A 103 0.14 -1.11 14.25
CA THR A 103 1.35 -1.90 13.95
C THR A 103 2.20 -1.80 15.21
N GLU A 104 2.28 -2.87 15.99
CA GLU A 104 2.87 -2.92 17.34
C GLU A 104 4.32 -2.42 17.33
N ALA A 105 4.50 -1.11 17.51
CA ALA A 105 5.79 -0.46 17.65
C ALA A 105 6.24 -0.54 19.11
N THR A 106 6.65 -1.73 19.56
CA THR A 106 7.44 -1.87 20.79
C THR A 106 8.93 -1.73 20.46
N ALA A 107 9.36 -0.52 20.09
CA ALA A 107 10.77 -0.19 19.94
C ALA A 107 11.27 0.57 21.17
N ALA A 108 11.37 -0.13 22.31
CA ALA A 108 12.18 0.33 23.43
C ALA A 108 13.53 -0.40 23.38
N THR A 109 14.42 0.04 22.48
CA THR A 109 15.83 -0.39 22.53
C THR A 109 16.64 0.72 23.18
N MET A 110 16.74 0.68 24.51
CA MET A 110 17.80 1.40 25.22
C MET A 110 19.14 0.77 24.80
N VAL A 111 19.91 1.47 23.97
CA VAL A 111 21.30 1.12 23.72
C VAL A 111 22.13 1.67 24.88
N ASP A 112 22.24 0.89 25.94
CA ASP A 112 23.23 1.13 27.01
C ASP A 112 24.53 0.43 26.59
N THR A 113 25.32 1.08 25.74
CA THR A 113 26.70 0.67 25.46
C THR A 113 27.65 1.39 26.40
N CYS A 114 27.63 0.97 27.66
CA CYS A 114 28.80 1.09 28.52
C CYS A 114 29.85 0.07 28.05
N LEU A 115 30.84 0.52 27.28
CA LEU A 115 32.03 -0.27 26.99
C LEU A 115 33.27 0.47 27.51
N CYS A 116 33.79 -0.09 28.59
CA CYS A 116 35.10 0.21 29.15
C CYS A 116 36.23 -0.07 28.15
N THR A 117 37.19 0.86 28.11
CA THR A 117 38.63 0.65 27.89
C THR A 117 39.10 -0.09 26.63
N SER A 118 39.77 0.61 25.72
CA SER A 118 41.24 0.54 25.54
C SER A 118 41.68 1.35 24.30
N GLN A 119 42.87 1.89 24.40
CA GLN A 119 43.48 2.85 23.48
C GLN A 119 44.03 2.14 22.24
N GLU A 120 43.31 2.18 21.12
CA GLU A 120 43.84 1.97 19.77
C GLU A 120 43.20 2.98 18.79
N ALA A 121 43.94 3.28 17.72
CA ALA A 121 43.70 4.39 16.79
C ALA A 121 42.23 4.53 16.38
N ALA A 122 41.70 5.75 16.48
CA ALA A 122 40.31 6.04 16.20
C ALA A 122 39.95 5.54 14.78
N PRO A 123 38.91 4.68 14.64
CA PRO A 123 38.37 4.36 13.33
C PRO A 123 37.94 5.67 12.66
N PRO A 124 37.98 5.76 11.31
CA PRO A 124 37.45 6.92 10.60
C PRO A 124 36.03 7.20 11.10
N PRO A 125 35.63 8.48 11.26
CA PRO A 125 34.28 8.79 11.71
C PRO A 125 33.29 8.06 10.79
N PRO A 126 32.24 7.43 11.34
CA PRO A 126 31.21 6.84 10.51
C PRO A 126 30.72 7.91 9.52
N PRO A 127 30.39 7.52 8.27
CA PRO A 127 29.78 8.46 7.33
C PRO A 127 28.61 9.15 8.04
N PRO A 128 28.41 10.48 7.82
CA PRO A 128 27.31 11.18 8.46
C PRO A 128 26.02 10.42 8.18
N PRO A 129 25.17 10.18 9.19
CA PRO A 129 23.93 9.47 8.99
C PRO A 129 23.18 10.15 7.86
N LEU A 130 22.64 9.35 6.93
CA LEU A 130 21.78 9.85 5.87
C LEU A 130 20.54 10.44 6.55
N HIS A 131 20.56 11.75 6.79
CA HIS A 131 19.45 12.50 7.35
C HIS A 131 18.34 12.61 6.28
N ALA A 132 17.64 11.50 6.03
CA ALA A 132 16.43 11.51 5.24
C ALA A 132 15.25 11.74 6.19
N ASP A 133 14.60 12.89 6.05
CA ASP A 133 13.33 13.15 6.71
C ASP A 133 12.21 12.43 5.94
N PHE A 134 11.22 11.90 6.65
CA PHE A 134 10.01 11.35 6.08
C PHE A 134 8.79 12.04 6.70
N VAL A 135 8.29 13.06 6.02
CA VAL A 135 7.21 13.91 6.51
C VAL A 135 6.03 13.84 5.55
N ALA A 136 5.06 12.96 5.84
CA ALA A 136 3.86 12.79 5.03
C ALA A 136 2.82 13.90 5.31
N ASP A 137 3.12 15.13 4.90
CA ASP A 137 2.30 16.33 5.08
C ASP A 137 1.48 16.75 3.85
N HIS A 138 1.44 15.88 2.83
CA HIS A 138 0.74 16.07 1.57
C HIS A 138 0.35 14.70 0.97
N PRO A 139 -0.45 14.64 -0.11
CA PRO A 139 -1.02 13.39 -0.61
C PRO A 139 0.01 12.29 -0.93
N PHE A 140 -0.26 11.08 -0.47
CA PHE A 140 0.63 9.92 -0.60
C PHE A 140 -0.13 8.64 -0.99
N ALA A 141 0.59 7.66 -1.51
CA ALA A 141 0.07 6.32 -1.77
C ALA A 141 0.52 5.33 -0.69
N PHE A 142 -0.26 4.28 -0.44
CA PHE A 142 0.12 3.20 0.47
C PHE A 142 -0.23 1.83 -0.10
N PHE A 143 0.55 0.82 0.30
CA PHE A 143 0.35 -0.57 -0.07
C PHE A 143 0.53 -1.48 1.15
N VAL A 144 -0.37 -2.44 1.30
CA VAL A 144 -0.20 -3.56 2.23
C VAL A 144 0.14 -4.76 1.38
N ILE A 145 1.38 -5.22 1.52
CA ILE A 145 1.97 -6.28 0.71
C ILE A 145 2.30 -7.42 1.65
N GLU A 146 1.92 -8.64 1.29
CA GLU A 146 2.35 -9.84 1.98
C GLU A 146 3.79 -10.17 1.56
N GLU A 147 4.69 -10.30 2.53
CA GLU A 147 6.14 -10.27 2.30
C GLU A 147 6.68 -11.49 1.54
N VAL A 148 6.05 -12.67 1.69
CA VAL A 148 6.55 -13.92 1.11
C VAL A 148 6.11 -14.08 -0.35
N SER A 149 4.82 -13.91 -0.63
CA SER A 149 4.22 -14.05 -1.96
C SER A 149 4.31 -12.77 -2.79
N GLY A 150 4.51 -11.61 -2.15
CA GLY A 150 4.44 -10.31 -2.79
C GLY A 150 3.02 -9.88 -3.15
N ALA A 151 1.99 -10.58 -2.67
CA ALA A 151 0.60 -10.25 -2.96
C ALA A 151 0.21 -8.90 -2.36
N ILE A 152 -0.41 -8.03 -3.18
CA ILE A 152 -0.97 -6.76 -2.73
C ILE A 152 -2.34 -7.03 -2.11
N LEU A 153 -2.44 -6.87 -0.80
CA LEU A 153 -3.68 -7.04 -0.03
C LEU A 153 -4.52 -5.76 -0.06
N PHE A 154 -3.86 -4.60 0.04
CA PHE A 154 -4.50 -3.29 -0.07
C PHE A 154 -3.61 -2.35 -0.88
N ALA A 155 -4.25 -1.52 -1.69
CA ALA A 155 -3.64 -0.38 -2.37
C ALA A 155 -4.58 0.81 -2.25
N GLY A 156 -4.02 1.98 -1.96
CA GLY A 156 -4.81 3.19 -1.85
C GLY A 156 -3.95 4.44 -1.80
N HIS A 157 -4.62 5.59 -1.72
CA HIS A 157 -3.96 6.87 -1.53
C HIS A 157 -4.74 7.70 -0.52
N VAL A 158 -4.04 8.60 0.18
CA VAL A 158 -4.61 9.55 1.14
C VAL A 158 -4.43 10.94 0.57
N LEU A 159 -5.55 11.63 0.33
CA LEU A 159 -5.54 13.04 -0.11
C LEU A 159 -5.69 13.99 1.08
N ASP A 160 -6.51 13.60 2.05
CA ASP A 160 -6.77 14.32 3.29
C ASP A 160 -6.97 13.29 4.42
N PRO A 161 -6.06 13.22 5.41
CA PRO A 161 -6.14 12.25 6.52
C PRO A 161 -7.19 12.64 7.58
N THR A 162 -7.78 13.84 7.50
CA THR A 162 -8.76 14.32 8.49
C THR A 162 -10.20 13.85 8.21
N ILE A 163 -10.45 13.40 6.98
CA ILE A 163 -11.73 12.86 6.55
C ILE A 163 -11.90 11.45 7.15
N LYS A 164 -13.03 11.22 7.82
CA LYS A 164 -13.37 9.95 8.49
C LYS A 164 -14.46 9.19 7.75
#